data_AF-A0A1V6UXX7-F1
#
_entry.id   AF-A0A1V6UXX7-F1
#
_cell.length_a   1.000
_cell.length_b   1.000
_cell.length_c   1.000
_cell.angle_alpha   90.00
_cell.angle_beta   90.00
_cell.angle_gamma   90.00
#
_symmetry.space_group_name_H-M   'P 1'
#
loop_
_entity.id
_entity.type
_entity.pdbx_description
1 polymer ?
#
loop_
_entity_poly.entity_id
_entity_poly.type
_entity_poly.pdbx_seq_one_letter_code
_entity_poly.pdbx_strand_id
1 'polypeptide(L)'
;MLIGDGGLDSLPFEVPGTCGFDPSHWEMLESGDICSFPIELLQTSCQSELHDPGIPPMASDAYISPMSFSQCKCDEEVSDLVRNLSRANMSHEIVPMLRTGVSLTERLLSCPICYDVSKPPRLTVQNVLLIGQLMFEITSSYQKYIRWLNEHCTELNIRNETRTVYLGSGLGLPSELNLEIGGEKLRDLVVHGLLTDAERLLMLGRHFAQRQRNRHMVGHEACPNPEGRCRRKEDASDHDPLDLCPHDPVARKLVPCFRIVDEVRGMIKQVADAIV
;
A
#
# COMPACT_ATOMS: atom_id res chain seq x y z
N MET A 1 -24.94 -24.88 65.01
CA MET A 1 -26.17 -24.06 65.04
C MET A 1 -25.80 -22.70 64.49
N LEU A 2 -26.32 -22.13 63.40
CA LEU A 2 -27.31 -22.41 62.34
C LEU A 2 -26.78 -21.58 61.13
N ILE A 3 -26.46 -22.15 59.97
CA ILE A 3 -27.28 -22.47 58.78
C ILE A 3 -27.98 -21.25 58.13
N GLY A 4 -27.74 -21.12 56.81
CA GLY A 4 -28.42 -20.28 55.80
C GLY A 4 -27.37 -19.79 54.80
N ASP A 5 -26.83 -20.61 53.89
CA ASP A 5 -27.39 -21.26 52.69
C ASP A 5 -27.91 -20.30 51.62
N GLY A 6 -27.42 -20.51 50.40
CA GLY A 6 -27.55 -19.62 49.24
C GLY A 6 -26.45 -19.91 48.22
N GLY A 7 -26.34 -21.17 47.80
CA GLY A 7 -25.45 -21.60 46.73
C GLY A 7 -25.87 -21.06 45.36
N LEU A 8 -24.89 -21.02 44.45
CA LEU A 8 -25.04 -21.43 43.06
C LEU A 8 -23.64 -21.79 42.53
N ASP A 9 -23.45 -23.10 42.39
CA ASP A 9 -22.44 -23.74 41.56
C ASP A 9 -22.59 -23.35 40.08
N SER A 10 -21.45 -23.37 39.37
CA SER A 10 -21.27 -23.81 37.98
C SER A 10 -22.07 -23.11 36.85
N LEU A 11 -21.36 -22.43 35.95
CA LEU A 11 -21.12 -22.86 34.55
C LEU A 11 -20.34 -21.78 33.75
N PRO A 12 -19.61 -22.18 32.69
CA PRO A 12 -18.65 -21.34 31.98
C PRO A 12 -19.35 -20.41 31.00
N PHE A 13 -18.83 -19.18 30.85
CA PHE A 13 -19.18 -18.35 29.71
C PHE A 13 -18.31 -18.74 28.50
N GLU A 14 -18.66 -19.86 27.88
CA GLU A 14 -18.59 -19.97 26.44
C GLU A 14 -19.95 -19.50 25.90
N VAL A 15 -19.98 -18.36 25.21
CA VAL A 15 -20.91 -18.19 24.09
C VAL A 15 -20.14 -17.54 22.93
N PRO A 16 -20.28 -18.07 21.72
CA PRO A 16 -19.47 -17.75 20.56
C PRO A 16 -20.07 -16.55 19.83
N GLY A 17 -19.20 -15.61 19.48
CA GLY A 17 -19.53 -14.46 18.64
C GLY A 17 -18.64 -14.46 17.42
N THR A 18 -18.94 -15.34 16.46
CA THR A 18 -18.56 -15.20 15.06
C THR A 18 -19.13 -13.87 14.54
N CYS A 19 -18.38 -12.77 14.70
CA CYS A 19 -18.61 -11.55 13.91
C CYS A 19 -17.68 -11.61 12.70
N GLY A 20 -18.29 -11.91 11.55
CA GLY A 20 -17.62 -12.24 10.30
C GLY A 20 -16.65 -11.17 9.81
N PHE A 21 -15.37 -11.44 10.01
CA PHE A 21 -14.33 -11.21 9.03
C PHE A 21 -13.39 -12.41 9.14
N ASP A 22 -13.57 -13.35 8.21
CA ASP A 22 -12.84 -14.61 8.19
C ASP A 22 -11.36 -14.34 7.86
N PRO A 23 -10.40 -14.72 8.72
CA PRO A 23 -8.97 -14.64 8.41
C PRO A 23 -8.57 -15.45 7.17
N SER A 24 -9.40 -16.40 6.74
CA SER A 24 -9.17 -17.27 5.58
C SER A 24 -9.13 -16.52 4.22
N HIS A 25 -9.62 -15.27 4.15
CA HIS A 25 -9.62 -14.52 2.89
C HIS A 25 -8.22 -14.09 2.43
N TRP A 26 -7.22 -14.17 3.31
CA TRP A 26 -5.80 -13.97 2.95
C TRP A 26 -5.05 -15.29 2.72
N GLU A 27 -5.51 -16.41 3.31
CA GLU A 27 -4.96 -17.75 3.04
C GLU A 27 -5.35 -18.30 1.66
N MET A 28 -6.46 -17.82 1.07
CA MET A 28 -6.87 -18.18 -0.29
C MET A 28 -5.99 -17.61 -1.42
N LEU A 29 -5.00 -16.76 -1.11
CA LEU A 29 -4.03 -16.27 -2.12
C LEU A 29 -2.79 -17.17 -2.26
N GLU A 30 -2.65 -18.20 -1.43
CA GLU A 30 -1.58 -19.19 -1.54
C GLU A 30 -1.95 -20.39 -2.43
N SER A 31 -3.23 -20.51 -2.82
CA SER A 31 -3.73 -21.55 -3.71
C SER A 31 -4.35 -20.92 -4.95
N GLY A 32 -3.76 -21.18 -6.11
CA GLY A 32 -4.17 -20.56 -7.36
C GLY A 32 -5.63 -20.84 -7.72
N ASP A 33 -6.47 -19.81 -7.72
CA ASP A 33 -7.39 -19.52 -8.81
C ASP A 33 -7.91 -18.08 -8.76
N ILE A 34 -8.19 -17.53 -9.94
CA ILE A 34 -8.48 -16.12 -10.24
C ILE A 34 -9.90 -15.74 -9.80
N CYS A 35 -10.09 -14.70 -8.99
CA CYS A 35 -11.36 -13.98 -8.88
C CYS A 35 -11.20 -12.48 -8.61
N SER A 36 -11.80 -11.69 -9.50
CA SER A 36 -11.87 -10.23 -9.53
C SER A 36 -12.70 -9.65 -8.38
N PHE A 37 -12.23 -8.56 -7.77
CA PHE A 37 -13.05 -7.75 -6.86
C PHE A 37 -13.97 -6.78 -7.64
N PRO A 38 -15.20 -6.50 -7.17
CA PRO A 38 -16.17 -5.72 -7.92
C PRO A 38 -15.88 -4.21 -7.81
N ILE A 39 -15.53 -3.59 -8.94
CA ILE A 39 -15.31 -2.14 -9.12
C ILE A 39 -16.64 -1.34 -9.13
N GLU A 40 -17.80 -2.03 -9.10
CA GLU A 40 -19.10 -1.41 -9.36
C GLU A 40 -19.64 -0.50 -8.23
N LEU A 41 -18.99 -0.46 -7.05
CA LEU A 41 -19.40 0.47 -5.99
C LEU A 41 -18.86 1.91 -6.16
N LEU A 42 -17.97 2.16 -7.13
CA LEU A 42 -17.33 3.48 -7.33
C LEU A 42 -18.13 4.46 -8.20
N GLN A 43 -19.17 4.02 -8.91
CA GLN A 43 -19.86 4.85 -9.91
C GLN A 43 -21.07 5.64 -9.38
N THR A 44 -21.53 5.39 -8.15
CA THR A 44 -22.79 5.99 -7.65
C THR A 44 -22.65 7.32 -6.90
N SER A 45 -21.44 7.89 -6.76
CA SER A 45 -21.25 9.16 -6.05
C SER A 45 -21.28 10.43 -6.94
N CYS A 46 -21.43 10.29 -8.25
CA CYS A 46 -21.33 11.43 -9.18
C CYS A 46 -22.60 11.71 -9.99
N GLN A 47 -23.80 11.54 -9.43
CA GLN A 47 -25.02 12.09 -10.03
C GLN A 47 -26.06 12.47 -8.97
N SER A 48 -26.04 13.72 -8.52
CA SER A 48 -27.26 14.36 -8.03
C SER A 48 -27.08 15.88 -8.02
N GLU A 49 -27.44 16.56 -9.12
CA GLU A 49 -28.07 17.88 -9.04
C GLU A 49 -29.15 17.95 -10.12
N LEU A 50 -30.40 18.07 -9.66
CA LEU A 50 -31.62 18.20 -10.44
C LEU A 50 -31.71 19.64 -10.98
N HIS A 51 -31.99 19.79 -12.27
CA HIS A 51 -32.36 21.06 -12.90
C HIS A 51 -33.84 21.41 -12.70
N ASP A 52 -34.14 22.69 -12.44
CA ASP A 52 -35.33 23.40 -12.96
C ASP A 52 -35.01 24.91 -13.16
N PRO A 53 -35.59 25.63 -14.14
CA PRO A 53 -34.99 26.81 -14.78
C PRO A 53 -35.63 28.15 -14.40
N GLY A 54 -34.85 29.25 -14.48
CA GLY A 54 -35.42 30.60 -14.48
C GLY A 54 -34.42 31.77 -14.48
N ILE A 55 -34.28 32.42 -15.65
CA ILE A 55 -33.85 33.83 -15.91
C ILE A 55 -32.32 34.13 -16.04
N PRO A 56 -31.87 34.72 -17.19
CA PRO A 56 -30.54 35.35 -17.35
C PRO A 56 -30.64 36.89 -17.55
N PRO A 57 -29.55 37.64 -17.86
CA PRO A 57 -28.37 37.98 -17.04
C PRO A 57 -28.05 39.50 -17.07
N MET A 58 -27.12 40.00 -16.23
CA MET A 58 -26.22 41.17 -16.50
C MET A 58 -25.23 41.37 -15.33
N ALA A 59 -23.94 41.07 -15.52
CA ALA A 59 -22.79 42.00 -15.70
C ALA A 59 -22.45 42.82 -14.44
N SER A 60 -21.23 42.97 -13.93
CA SER A 60 -19.86 42.51 -14.18
C SER A 60 -19.08 42.77 -12.88
N ASP A 61 -18.08 41.96 -12.52
CA ASP A 61 -16.72 42.47 -12.25
C ASP A 61 -15.76 41.41 -11.69
N ALA A 62 -14.50 41.58 -12.13
CA ALA A 62 -13.25 41.14 -11.50
C ALA A 62 -12.96 39.61 -11.42
N TYR A 63 -12.41 39.12 -12.53
CA TYR A 63 -11.19 38.31 -12.59
C TYR A 63 -10.73 37.62 -11.28
N ILE A 64 -11.25 36.42 -11.03
CA ILE A 64 -10.48 35.35 -10.41
C ILE A 64 -10.52 34.21 -11.41
N SER A 65 -9.39 33.99 -12.09
CA SER A 65 -9.21 32.80 -12.92
C SER A 65 -9.55 31.58 -12.06
N PRO A 66 -10.48 30.68 -12.45
CA PRO A 66 -10.73 29.49 -11.68
C PRO A 66 -9.41 28.72 -11.71
N MET A 67 -8.74 28.62 -10.57
CA MET A 67 -7.67 27.64 -10.38
C MET A 67 -8.24 26.33 -10.93
N SER A 68 -7.64 25.85 -12.01
CA SER A 68 -7.99 24.55 -12.57
C SER A 68 -7.94 23.56 -11.42
N PHE A 69 -9.06 22.89 -11.16
CA PHE A 69 -9.06 21.76 -10.24
C PHE A 69 -8.08 20.74 -10.80
N SER A 70 -6.84 20.76 -10.30
CA SER A 70 -5.80 19.85 -10.75
C SER A 70 -6.24 18.45 -10.33
N GLN A 71 -6.75 17.66 -11.27
CA GLN A 71 -7.04 16.25 -11.05
C GLN A 71 -5.71 15.47 -11.11
N CYS A 72 -5.42 14.64 -10.09
CA CYS A 72 -4.27 13.75 -10.13
C CYS A 72 -4.63 12.46 -10.91
N LYS A 73 -3.67 11.92 -11.67
CA LYS A 73 -3.82 10.63 -12.38
C LYS A 73 -3.32 9.42 -11.59
N CYS A 74 -3.14 9.61 -10.28
CA CYS A 74 -2.55 8.62 -9.39
C CYS A 74 -3.30 7.28 -9.41
N ASP A 75 -4.63 7.31 -9.39
CA ASP A 75 -5.47 6.11 -9.37
C ASP A 75 -5.39 5.31 -10.69
N GLU A 76 -5.49 6.00 -11.83
CA GLU A 76 -5.36 5.41 -13.17
C GLU A 76 -3.99 4.75 -13.35
N GLU A 77 -2.91 5.47 -13.00
CA GLU A 77 -1.55 4.98 -13.13
C GLU A 77 -1.27 3.77 -12.21
N VAL A 78 -1.84 3.76 -10.99
CA VAL A 78 -1.76 2.59 -10.09
C VAL A 78 -2.49 1.40 -10.69
N SER A 79 -3.72 1.60 -11.14
CA SER A 79 -4.57 0.54 -11.69
C SER A 79 -3.92 -0.11 -12.92
N ASP A 80 -3.40 0.72 -13.83
CA ASP A 80 -2.69 0.24 -15.02
C ASP A 80 -1.43 -0.54 -14.66
N LEU A 81 -0.64 -0.03 -13.71
CA LEU A 81 0.60 -0.70 -13.32
C LEU A 81 0.34 -2.03 -12.59
N VAL A 82 -0.64 -2.07 -11.66
CA VAL A 82 -1.04 -3.31 -10.97
C VAL A 82 -1.53 -4.35 -11.96
N ARG A 83 -2.33 -3.95 -12.95
CA ARG A 83 -2.78 -4.85 -14.03
C ARG A 83 -1.61 -5.37 -14.87
N ASN A 84 -0.62 -4.53 -15.14
CA ASN A 84 0.55 -4.93 -15.92
C ASN A 84 1.46 -5.88 -15.13
N LEU A 85 1.72 -5.61 -13.85
CA LEU A 85 2.52 -6.47 -12.98
C LEU A 85 1.88 -7.84 -12.78
N SER A 86 0.57 -7.88 -12.50
CA SER A 86 -0.16 -9.14 -12.28
C SER A 86 -0.19 -10.06 -13.50
N ARG A 87 -0.05 -9.51 -14.71
CA ARG A 87 -0.04 -10.25 -15.98
C ARG A 87 1.36 -10.47 -16.55
N ALA A 88 2.39 -9.90 -15.94
CA ALA A 88 3.75 -9.98 -16.44
C ALA A 88 4.31 -11.40 -16.27
N ASN A 89 4.92 -11.92 -17.33
CA ASN A 89 5.75 -13.13 -17.23
C ASN A 89 7.08 -12.77 -16.56
N MET A 90 7.61 -13.68 -15.74
CA MET A 90 8.88 -13.44 -15.06
C MET A 90 10.03 -13.48 -16.07
N SER A 91 10.72 -12.35 -16.18
CA SER A 91 11.94 -12.16 -16.96
C SER A 91 12.68 -10.93 -16.43
N HIS A 92 13.89 -10.64 -16.91
CA HIS A 92 14.60 -9.41 -16.55
C HIS A 92 13.85 -8.12 -16.95
N GLU A 93 12.88 -8.19 -17.87
CA GLU A 93 12.10 -7.04 -18.33
C GLU A 93 11.11 -6.54 -17.26
N ILE A 94 10.84 -7.33 -16.22
CA ILE A 94 9.98 -6.89 -15.11
C ILE A 94 10.64 -5.82 -14.23
N VAL A 95 11.97 -5.77 -14.18
CA VAL A 95 12.72 -4.87 -13.28
C VAL A 95 12.43 -3.39 -13.54
N PRO A 96 12.44 -2.88 -14.79
CA PRO A 96 12.00 -1.51 -15.09
C PRO A 96 10.56 -1.22 -14.63
N MET A 97 9.64 -2.19 -14.76
CA MET A 97 8.24 -2.03 -14.35
C MET A 97 8.13 -1.93 -12.82
N LEU A 98 8.86 -2.78 -12.09
CA LEU A 98 8.97 -2.71 -10.63
C LEU A 98 9.50 -1.36 -10.15
N ARG A 99 10.57 -0.86 -10.76
CA ARG A 99 11.16 0.46 -10.46
C ARG A 99 10.24 1.62 -10.80
N THR A 100 9.42 1.48 -11.84
CA THR A 100 8.35 2.43 -12.16
C THR A 100 7.31 2.44 -11.04
N GLY A 101 6.94 1.27 -10.50
CA GLY A 101 6.06 1.16 -9.34
C GLY A 101 6.63 1.78 -8.07
N VAL A 102 7.91 1.55 -7.77
CA VAL A 102 8.60 2.19 -6.64
C VAL A 102 8.53 3.71 -6.77
N SER A 103 8.84 4.25 -7.95
CA SER A 103 8.77 5.70 -8.22
C SER A 103 7.33 6.24 -8.15
N LEU A 104 6.33 5.45 -8.57
CA LEU A 104 4.93 5.79 -8.44
C LEU A 104 4.50 5.87 -6.98
N THR A 105 4.94 4.94 -6.13
CA THR A 105 4.71 4.98 -4.69
C THR A 105 5.31 6.23 -4.06
N GLU A 106 6.56 6.58 -4.40
CA GLU A 106 7.21 7.82 -3.92
C GLU A 106 6.34 9.04 -4.23
N ARG A 107 5.85 9.15 -5.48
CA ARG A 107 4.98 10.26 -5.91
C ARG A 107 3.62 10.25 -5.22
N LEU A 108 3.02 9.08 -4.99
CA LEU A 108 1.74 8.94 -4.27
C LEU A 108 1.84 9.43 -2.82
N LEU A 109 2.95 9.13 -2.15
CA LEU A 109 3.20 9.55 -0.77
C LEU A 109 3.32 11.07 -0.64
N SER A 110 3.81 11.75 -1.67
CA SER A 110 3.96 13.21 -1.70
C SER A 110 2.85 13.95 -2.48
N CYS A 111 1.88 13.23 -3.05
CA CYS A 111 0.86 13.85 -3.91
C CYS A 111 -0.08 14.74 -3.07
N PRO A 112 -0.19 16.04 -3.34
CA PRO A 112 -0.98 16.96 -2.53
C PRO A 112 -2.49 16.70 -2.61
N ILE A 113 -2.94 16.07 -3.70
CA ILE A 113 -4.36 15.74 -3.92
C ILE A 113 -4.72 14.43 -3.20
N CYS A 114 -3.88 13.40 -3.31
CA CYS A 114 -4.04 12.14 -2.59
C CYS A 114 -3.68 12.24 -1.09
N TYR A 115 -2.97 13.29 -0.69
CA TYR A 115 -2.61 13.56 0.71
C TYR A 115 -3.22 14.87 1.22
N ASP A 116 -4.47 15.13 0.85
CA ASP A 116 -5.19 16.28 1.36
C ASP A 116 -5.65 16.03 2.81
N VAL A 117 -4.92 16.62 3.76
CA VAL A 117 -5.21 16.51 5.19
C VAL A 117 -6.42 17.35 5.63
N SER A 118 -6.93 18.24 4.78
CA SER A 118 -8.15 19.00 5.08
C SER A 118 -9.42 18.14 4.98
N LYS A 119 -9.36 17.04 4.22
CA LYS A 119 -10.46 16.08 4.09
C LYS A 119 -10.65 15.28 5.39
N PRO A 120 -11.80 14.64 5.63
CA PRO A 120 -11.96 13.72 6.75
C PRO A 120 -11.17 12.40 6.56
N PRO A 121 -10.83 11.68 7.65
CA PRO A 121 -10.06 10.42 7.61
C PRO A 121 -10.63 9.37 6.65
N ARG A 122 -11.96 9.19 6.60
CA ARG A 122 -12.65 8.26 5.69
C ARG A 122 -12.29 8.44 4.20
N LEU A 123 -12.08 9.67 3.74
CA LEU A 123 -11.68 9.96 2.34
C LEU A 123 -10.18 9.69 2.11
N THR A 124 -9.38 9.59 3.19
CA THR A 124 -7.97 9.23 3.12
C THR A 124 -7.70 7.73 3.27
N VAL A 125 -8.65 6.95 3.78
CA VAL A 125 -8.58 5.46 3.81
C VAL A 125 -8.39 4.90 2.40
N GLN A 126 -9.09 5.46 1.41
CA GLN A 126 -8.97 5.06 0.00
C GLN A 126 -7.53 5.21 -0.51
N ASN A 127 -6.80 6.27 -0.09
CA ASN A 127 -5.40 6.46 -0.47
C ASN A 127 -4.45 5.48 0.23
N VAL A 128 -4.79 5.03 1.45
CA VAL A 128 -4.00 4.00 2.14
C VAL A 128 -4.16 2.65 1.45
N LEU A 129 -5.39 2.32 1.05
CA LEU A 129 -5.69 1.10 0.29
C LEU A 129 -5.00 1.10 -1.07
N LEU A 130 -5.05 2.22 -1.81
CA LEU A 130 -4.40 2.35 -3.12
C LEU A 130 -2.88 2.11 -3.03
N ILE A 131 -2.21 2.73 -2.05
CA ILE A 131 -0.78 2.52 -1.82
C ILE A 131 -0.52 1.09 -1.34
N GLY A 132 -1.37 0.55 -0.47
CA GLY A 132 -1.30 -0.83 0.01
C GLY A 132 -1.34 -1.83 -1.13
N GLN A 133 -2.30 -1.70 -2.04
CA GLN A 133 -2.46 -2.54 -3.22
C GLN A 133 -1.26 -2.44 -4.17
N LEU A 134 -0.79 -1.22 -4.47
CA LEU A 134 0.39 -1.04 -5.30
C LEU A 134 1.62 -1.71 -4.68
N MET A 135 1.86 -1.49 -3.39
CA MET A 135 3.01 -2.05 -2.70
C MET A 135 2.94 -3.56 -2.53
N PHE A 136 1.74 -4.12 -2.35
CA PHE A 136 1.50 -5.56 -2.38
C PHE A 136 1.95 -6.14 -3.72
N GLU A 137 1.48 -5.57 -4.84
CA GLU A 137 1.80 -6.11 -6.17
C GLU A 137 3.29 -5.97 -6.50
N ILE A 138 3.91 -4.84 -6.14
CA ILE A 138 5.36 -4.62 -6.31
C ILE A 138 6.15 -5.65 -5.50
N THR A 139 5.86 -5.81 -4.21
CA THR A 139 6.64 -6.70 -3.34
C THR A 139 6.44 -8.16 -3.70
N SER A 140 5.21 -8.59 -3.99
CA SER A 140 4.90 -9.93 -4.52
C SER A 140 5.66 -10.21 -5.82
N SER A 141 5.69 -9.24 -6.73
CA SER A 141 6.41 -9.37 -8.00
C SER A 141 7.94 -9.42 -7.83
N TYR A 142 8.51 -8.68 -6.88
CA TYR A 142 9.93 -8.84 -6.52
C TYR A 142 10.22 -10.26 -6.00
N GLN A 143 9.38 -10.79 -5.11
CA GLN A 143 9.56 -12.15 -4.58
C GLN A 143 9.48 -13.21 -5.70
N LYS A 144 8.49 -13.10 -6.60
CA LYS A 144 8.36 -13.96 -7.79
C LYS A 144 9.60 -13.87 -8.68
N TYR A 145 10.11 -12.65 -8.90
CA TYR A 145 11.31 -12.42 -9.71
C TYR A 145 12.56 -13.04 -9.09
N ILE A 146 12.77 -12.90 -7.77
CA ILE A 146 13.92 -13.49 -7.07
C ILE A 146 13.88 -15.02 -7.16
N ARG A 147 12.69 -15.62 -6.97
CA ARG A 147 12.51 -17.07 -7.12
C ARG A 147 12.86 -17.52 -8.54
N TRP A 148 12.27 -16.87 -9.54
CA TRP A 148 12.56 -17.14 -10.95
C TRP A 148 14.04 -16.95 -11.29
N LEU A 149 14.70 -15.91 -10.76
CA LEU A 149 16.13 -15.64 -10.98
C LEU A 149 16.99 -16.80 -10.46
N ASN A 150 16.69 -17.30 -9.27
CA ASN A 150 17.41 -18.42 -8.67
C ASN A 150 17.25 -19.70 -9.50
N GLU A 151 16.02 -20.02 -9.93
CA GLU A 151 15.73 -21.16 -10.80
C GLU A 151 16.46 -21.03 -12.14
N HIS A 152 16.31 -19.90 -12.80
CA HIS A 152 16.92 -19.61 -14.09
C HIS A 152 18.45 -19.69 -14.06
N CYS A 153 19.09 -19.11 -13.04
CA CYS A 153 20.55 -19.16 -12.91
C CYS A 153 21.04 -20.57 -12.56
N THR A 154 20.27 -21.35 -11.80
CA THR A 154 20.57 -22.75 -11.50
C THR A 154 20.53 -23.61 -12.76
N GLU A 155 19.52 -23.42 -13.61
CA GLU A 155 19.41 -24.12 -14.90
C GLU A 155 20.58 -23.79 -15.84
N LEU A 156 20.97 -22.52 -15.94
CA LEU A 156 22.14 -22.11 -16.74
C LEU A 156 23.41 -22.82 -16.27
N ASN A 157 23.62 -22.92 -14.95
CA ASN A 157 24.78 -23.62 -14.38
C ASN A 157 24.74 -25.13 -14.69
N ILE A 158 23.57 -25.79 -14.57
CA ILE A 158 23.41 -27.22 -14.87
C ILE A 158 23.69 -27.51 -16.35
N ARG A 159 23.24 -26.62 -17.25
CA ARG A 159 23.46 -26.76 -18.69
C ARG A 159 24.83 -26.31 -19.16
N ASN A 160 25.63 -25.72 -18.26
CA ASN A 160 26.91 -25.08 -18.58
C ASN A 160 26.77 -24.01 -19.68
N GLU A 161 25.64 -23.28 -19.67
CA GLU A 161 25.31 -22.21 -20.60
C GLU A 161 25.73 -20.85 -20.03
N THR A 162 26.16 -19.95 -20.91
CA THR A 162 26.51 -18.57 -20.57
C THR A 162 25.51 -17.60 -21.18
N ARG A 163 25.24 -16.50 -20.47
CA ARG A 163 24.40 -15.42 -20.96
C ARG A 163 25.27 -14.22 -21.30
N THR A 164 25.02 -13.62 -22.46
CA THR A 164 25.66 -12.36 -22.84
C THR A 164 24.98 -11.21 -22.11
N VAL A 165 25.77 -10.46 -21.33
CA VAL A 165 25.36 -9.21 -20.72
C VAL A 165 26.01 -8.05 -21.46
N TYR A 166 25.19 -7.09 -21.83
CA TYR A 166 25.59 -5.86 -22.49
C TYR A 166 25.75 -4.75 -21.45
N LEU A 167 26.98 -4.28 -21.24
CA LEU A 167 27.23 -3.15 -20.33
C LEU A 167 26.89 -1.85 -21.02
N GLY A 168 25.71 -1.27 -20.79
CA GLY A 168 25.35 0.01 -21.39
C GLY A 168 26.37 1.12 -21.09
N SER A 169 26.75 1.89 -22.12
CA SER A 169 27.70 3.03 -22.02
C SER A 169 27.15 4.22 -21.19
N GLY A 170 25.94 4.11 -20.62
CA GLY A 170 25.24 5.20 -19.92
C GLY A 170 24.75 6.34 -20.82
N LEU A 171 25.26 6.42 -22.06
CA LEU A 171 24.96 7.46 -23.06
C LEU A 171 23.96 7.01 -24.15
N GLY A 172 23.29 5.87 -23.97
CA GLY A 172 22.37 5.31 -24.98
C GLY A 172 23.06 4.77 -26.24
N LEU A 173 24.40 4.73 -26.25
CA LEU A 173 25.18 4.09 -27.31
C LEU A 173 25.28 2.58 -27.07
N PRO A 174 25.15 1.74 -28.12
CA PRO A 174 25.41 0.31 -28.00
C PRO A 174 26.85 0.12 -27.52
N SER A 175 27.00 -0.66 -26.46
CA SER A 175 28.31 -1.01 -25.95
C SER A 175 28.89 -2.17 -26.75
N GLU A 176 30.15 -2.05 -27.12
CA GLU A 176 30.90 -3.14 -27.79
C GLU A 176 31.39 -4.19 -26.79
N LEU A 177 31.24 -3.95 -25.48
CA LEU A 177 31.65 -4.87 -24.42
C LEU A 177 30.55 -5.87 -24.08
N ASN A 178 30.68 -7.06 -24.67
CA ASN A 178 29.88 -8.23 -24.38
C ASN A 178 30.59 -9.09 -23.32
N LEU A 179 29.93 -9.32 -22.18
CA LEU A 179 30.43 -10.23 -21.16
C LEU A 179 29.59 -11.50 -21.17
N GLU A 180 30.23 -12.63 -21.43
CA GLU A 180 29.61 -13.94 -21.21
C GLU A 180 29.77 -14.30 -19.73
N ILE A 181 28.63 -14.46 -19.05
CA ILE A 181 28.60 -14.81 -17.64
C ILE A 181 27.76 -16.07 -17.42
N GLY A 182 28.27 -16.96 -16.56
CA GLY A 182 27.51 -18.12 -16.09
C GLY A 182 26.42 -17.71 -15.10
N GLY A 183 25.55 -18.66 -14.75
CA GLY A 183 24.38 -18.42 -13.90
C GLY A 183 24.73 -17.82 -12.53
N GLU A 184 25.77 -18.30 -11.85
CA GLU A 184 26.18 -17.77 -10.53
C GLU A 184 26.54 -16.27 -10.61
N LYS A 185 27.41 -15.89 -11.55
CA LYS A 185 27.82 -14.50 -11.75
C LYS A 185 26.67 -13.61 -12.22
N LEU A 186 25.74 -14.14 -13.02
CA LEU A 186 24.53 -13.43 -13.42
C LEU A 186 23.64 -13.13 -12.21
N ARG A 187 23.43 -14.12 -11.34
CA ARG A 187 22.68 -13.96 -10.10
C ARG A 187 23.30 -12.86 -9.25
N ASP A 188 24.61 -12.93 -8.99
CA ASP A 188 25.32 -11.95 -8.16
C ASP A 188 25.20 -10.53 -8.71
N LEU A 189 25.36 -10.36 -10.02
CA LEU A 189 25.21 -9.07 -10.69
C LEU A 189 23.80 -8.50 -10.51
N VAL A 190 22.77 -9.32 -10.71
CA VAL A 190 21.37 -8.89 -10.59
C VAL A 190 21.02 -8.59 -9.14
N VAL A 191 21.40 -9.46 -8.19
CA VAL A 191 21.18 -9.28 -6.75
C VAL A 191 21.83 -7.99 -6.26
N HIS A 192 23.05 -7.69 -6.70
CA HIS A 192 23.70 -6.42 -6.37
C HIS A 192 22.87 -5.21 -6.83
N GLY A 193 22.25 -5.28 -8.01
CA GLY A 193 21.31 -4.26 -8.48
C GLY A 193 20.06 -4.15 -7.61
N LEU A 194 19.52 -5.30 -7.16
CA LEU A 194 18.32 -5.37 -6.32
C LEU A 194 18.53 -4.84 -4.90
N LEU A 195 19.76 -4.85 -4.36
CA LEU A 195 20.06 -4.27 -3.04
C LEU A 195 19.65 -2.79 -2.96
N THR A 196 19.92 -2.02 -4.03
CA THR A 196 19.50 -0.62 -4.13
C THR A 196 17.97 -0.49 -4.12
N ASP A 197 17.28 -1.40 -4.81
CA ASP A 197 15.82 -1.42 -4.87
C ASP A 197 15.21 -1.80 -3.51
N ALA A 198 15.82 -2.73 -2.77
CA ALA A 198 15.44 -3.10 -1.41
C ALA A 198 15.59 -1.93 -0.42
N GLU A 199 16.69 -1.17 -0.50
CA GLU A 199 16.89 0.01 0.33
C GLU A 199 15.82 1.08 0.06
N ARG A 200 15.49 1.32 -1.21
CA ARG A 200 14.40 2.23 -1.60
C ARG A 200 13.05 1.76 -1.06
N LEU A 201 12.74 0.48 -1.17
CA LEU A 201 11.51 -0.08 -0.59
C LEU A 201 11.45 0.10 0.93
N LEU A 202 12.55 -0.16 1.65
CA LEU A 202 12.63 0.05 3.10
C LEU A 202 12.41 1.52 3.49
N MET A 203 12.97 2.45 2.72
CA MET A 203 12.73 3.89 2.90
C MET A 203 11.25 4.24 2.67
N LEU A 204 10.65 3.74 1.60
CA LEU A 204 9.23 3.91 1.30
C LEU A 204 8.32 3.38 2.41
N GLY A 205 8.62 2.22 2.98
CA GLY A 205 7.87 1.67 4.12
C GLY A 205 7.90 2.59 5.34
N ARG A 206 9.04 3.25 5.60
CA ARG A 206 9.14 4.27 6.68
C ARG A 206 8.34 5.52 6.34
N HIS A 207 8.43 6.02 5.11
CA HIS A 207 7.67 7.20 4.67
C HIS A 207 6.17 6.96 4.70
N PHE A 208 5.71 5.78 4.31
CA PHE A 208 4.30 5.41 4.38
C PHE A 208 3.80 5.37 5.82
N ALA A 209 4.55 4.76 6.74
CA ALA A 209 4.21 4.76 8.16
C ALA A 209 4.19 6.18 8.75
N GLN A 210 5.19 7.00 8.42
CA GLN A 210 5.25 8.38 8.89
C GLN A 210 4.09 9.21 8.35
N ARG A 211 3.73 9.06 7.08
CA ARG A 211 2.60 9.72 6.45
C ARG A 211 1.28 9.36 7.15
N GLN A 212 1.03 8.07 7.40
CA GLN A 212 -0.18 7.67 8.10
C GLN A 212 -0.19 8.12 9.56
N ARG A 213 0.95 8.08 10.25
CA ARG A 213 1.06 8.65 11.59
C ARG A 213 0.71 10.14 11.59
N ASN A 214 1.34 10.94 10.73
CA ASN A 214 1.10 12.39 10.62
C ASN A 214 -0.37 12.68 10.35
N ARG A 215 -1.01 11.87 9.50
CA ARG A 215 -2.43 11.99 9.20
C ARG A 215 -3.29 11.80 10.44
N HIS A 216 -3.04 10.74 11.22
CA HIS A 216 -3.76 10.46 12.46
C HIS A 216 -3.36 11.39 13.62
N MET A 217 -2.28 12.18 13.50
CA MET A 217 -1.92 13.20 14.49
C MET A 217 -2.74 14.48 14.34
N VAL A 218 -3.45 14.69 13.21
CA VAL A 218 -4.28 15.89 13.00
C VAL A 218 -5.42 15.89 14.02
N GLY A 219 -5.50 16.93 14.85
CA GLY A 219 -6.42 17.05 15.99
C GLY A 219 -5.96 16.32 17.26
N HIS A 220 -4.76 15.74 17.25
CA HIS A 220 -4.11 15.06 18.36
C HIS A 220 -2.73 15.67 18.69
N GLU A 221 -2.42 16.85 18.17
CA GLU A 221 -1.11 17.51 18.26
C GLU A 221 -0.70 17.80 19.71
N ALA A 222 -1.68 18.09 20.56
CA ALA A 222 -1.49 18.38 21.97
C ALA A 222 -1.82 17.18 22.90
N CYS A 223 -2.05 15.98 22.34
CA CYS A 223 -2.36 14.84 23.19
C CYS A 223 -1.15 14.47 24.05
N PRO A 224 -1.34 14.34 25.39
CA PRO A 224 -0.26 13.91 26.26
C PRO A 224 0.18 12.49 25.88
N ASN A 225 1.41 12.14 26.28
CA ASN A 225 2.08 10.84 26.11
C ASN A 225 1.15 9.62 26.20
N PRO A 226 1.55 8.42 25.70
CA PRO A 226 0.70 7.23 25.60
C PRO A 226 -0.02 6.76 26.90
N GLU A 227 0.37 7.28 28.06
CA GLU A 227 -0.26 7.03 29.37
C GLU A 227 -1.38 8.04 29.73
N GLY A 228 -1.48 9.15 28.99
CA GLY A 228 -2.46 10.22 29.20
C GLY A 228 -3.69 10.04 28.32
N ARG A 229 -4.88 10.25 28.89
CA ARG A 229 -6.13 10.27 28.11
C ARG A 229 -6.09 11.44 27.13
N CYS A 230 -6.10 11.11 25.85
CA CYS A 230 -6.15 12.10 24.78
C CYS A 230 -7.51 12.82 24.78
N ARG A 231 -7.48 14.16 24.89
CA ARG A 231 -8.62 15.05 25.18
C ARG A 231 -9.62 15.22 24.04
N ARG A 232 -9.40 14.62 22.87
CA ARG A 232 -10.38 14.66 21.77
C ARG A 232 -11.69 13.93 22.10
N LYS A 233 -11.86 13.39 23.30
CA LYS A 233 -12.98 12.53 23.69
C LYS A 233 -14.28 13.25 24.09
N GLU A 234 -14.31 14.57 24.30
CA GLU A 234 -15.42 15.18 25.06
C GLU A 234 -16.27 16.23 24.32
N ASP A 235 -15.78 16.92 23.28
CA ASP A 235 -16.46 18.15 22.83
C ASP A 235 -16.96 18.19 21.37
N ALA A 236 -16.76 17.17 20.53
CA ALA A 236 -17.26 17.22 19.14
C ALA A 236 -18.31 16.15 18.83
N SER A 237 -19.53 16.59 18.56
CA SER A 237 -20.68 15.76 18.14
C SER A 237 -20.50 15.05 16.78
N ASP A 238 -19.32 15.18 16.15
CA ASP A 238 -19.04 14.82 14.76
C ASP A 238 -17.73 13.99 14.64
N HIS A 239 -17.49 13.11 15.62
CA HIS A 239 -16.32 12.23 15.60
C HIS A 239 -16.49 11.12 14.55
N ASP A 240 -15.60 11.11 13.56
CA ASP A 240 -15.45 9.97 12.65
C ASP A 240 -14.93 8.77 13.49
N PRO A 241 -15.53 7.58 13.41
CA PRO A 241 -15.09 6.41 14.19
C PRO A 241 -13.64 5.97 13.88
N LEU A 242 -13.05 6.47 12.79
CA LEU A 242 -11.64 6.26 12.44
C LEU A 242 -10.69 7.31 13.05
N ASP A 243 -11.23 8.31 13.74
CA ASP A 243 -10.52 9.41 14.40
C ASP A 243 -10.02 9.01 15.79
N LEU A 244 -9.29 7.90 15.83
CA LEU A 244 -8.72 7.34 17.05
C LEU A 244 -7.32 7.90 17.30
N CYS A 245 -7.00 8.08 18.58
CA CYS A 245 -5.69 8.59 18.99
C CYS A 245 -4.56 7.63 18.52
N PRO A 246 -3.57 8.11 17.76
CA PRO A 246 -2.47 7.27 17.25
C PRO A 246 -1.49 6.82 18.35
N HIS A 247 -1.56 7.40 19.54
CA HIS A 247 -0.76 7.00 20.70
C HIS A 247 -1.37 5.84 21.48
N ASP A 248 -2.66 5.53 21.27
CA ASP A 248 -3.31 4.39 21.90
C ASP A 248 -2.94 3.09 21.15
N PRO A 249 -2.23 2.14 21.81
CA PRO A 249 -1.78 0.91 21.16
C PRO A 249 -2.94 -0.03 20.80
N VAL A 250 -4.08 0.05 21.50
CA VAL A 250 -5.28 -0.74 21.19
C VAL A 250 -5.96 -0.15 19.97
N ALA A 251 -6.12 1.18 19.93
CA ALA A 251 -6.66 1.87 18.75
C ALA A 251 -5.86 1.56 17.48
N ARG A 252 -4.52 1.58 17.57
CA ARG A 252 -3.65 1.28 16.42
C ARG A 252 -3.90 -0.11 15.83
N LYS A 253 -4.22 -1.11 16.66
CA LYS A 253 -4.54 -2.48 16.19
C LYS A 253 -5.90 -2.57 15.52
N LEU A 254 -6.84 -1.69 15.88
CA LEU A 254 -8.22 -1.71 15.36
C LEU A 254 -8.37 -0.88 14.08
N VAL A 255 -7.51 0.11 13.84
CA VAL A 255 -7.58 0.98 12.66
C VAL A 255 -6.98 0.28 11.43
N PRO A 256 -7.77 0.12 10.34
CA PRO A 256 -7.29 -0.54 9.12
C PRO A 256 -6.05 0.11 8.50
N CYS A 257 -5.92 1.44 8.57
CA CYS A 257 -4.80 2.17 7.98
C CYS A 257 -3.44 1.74 8.54
N PHE A 258 -3.35 1.53 9.86
CA PHE A 258 -2.10 1.07 10.49
C PHE A 258 -1.81 -0.39 10.18
N ARG A 259 -2.85 -1.24 10.09
CA ARG A 259 -2.69 -2.64 9.68
C ARG A 259 -2.12 -2.77 8.27
N ILE A 260 -2.65 -1.99 7.32
CA ILE A 260 -2.14 -1.97 5.94
C ILE A 260 -0.67 -1.52 5.90
N VAL A 261 -0.31 -0.49 6.67
CA VAL A 261 1.09 -0.05 6.78
C VAL A 261 1.99 -1.14 7.32
N ASP A 262 1.56 -1.81 8.40
CA ASP A 262 2.36 -2.87 9.04
C ASP A 262 2.53 -4.07 8.10
N GLU A 263 1.48 -4.44 7.35
CA GLU A 263 1.52 -5.50 6.32
C GLU A 263 2.50 -5.14 5.20
N VAL A 264 2.39 -3.94 4.63
CA VAL A 264 3.31 -3.44 3.59
C VAL A 264 4.76 -3.48 4.07
N ARG A 265 5.02 -3.07 5.31
CA ARG A 265 6.37 -3.13 5.88
C ARG A 265 6.86 -4.56 6.09
N GLY A 266 5.98 -5.47 6.45
CA GLY A 266 6.27 -6.91 6.52
C GLY A 266 6.70 -7.47 5.17
N MET A 267 5.93 -7.21 4.11
CA MET A 267 6.24 -7.68 2.75
C MET A 267 7.55 -7.08 2.21
N ILE A 268 7.79 -5.78 2.45
CA ILE A 268 9.06 -5.13 2.09
C ILE A 268 10.24 -5.81 2.78
N LYS A 269 10.08 -6.15 4.07
CA LYS A 269 11.12 -6.85 4.81
C LYS A 269 11.39 -8.23 4.22
N GLN A 270 10.35 -8.98 3.86
CA GLN A 270 10.52 -10.28 3.20
C GLN A 270 11.30 -10.16 1.87
N VAL A 271 11.04 -9.10 1.08
CA VAL A 271 11.81 -8.84 -0.15
C VAL A 271 13.27 -8.55 0.17
N ALA A 272 13.54 -7.68 1.15
CA ALA A 272 14.91 -7.35 1.54
C ALA A 272 15.67 -8.58 2.07
N ASP A 273 15.02 -9.40 2.91
CA ASP A 273 15.60 -10.62 3.47
C ASP A 273 15.85 -11.68 2.38
N ALA A 274 15.07 -11.71 1.29
CA ALA A 274 15.26 -12.64 0.18
C ALA A 274 16.38 -12.25 -0.80
N ILE A 275 16.86 -11.01 -0.74
CA ILE A 275 17.95 -10.49 -1.60
C ILE A 275 19.32 -10.72 -0.95
N VAL A 276 19.38 -10.82 0.38
CA VAL A 276 20.61 -11.08 1.18
C VAL A 276 20.92 -12.58 1.23
#